data_AF-A0A951IQ51-F1
#
_entry.id   AF-A0A951IQ51-F1
#
_cell.length_a   1.000
_cell.length_b   1.000
_cell.length_c   1.000
_cell.angle_alpha   90.00
_cell.angle_beta   90.00
_cell.angle_gamma   90.00
#
_symmetry.space_group_name_H-M   'P 1'
#
loop_
_entity.id
_entity.type
_entity.pdbx_description
1 polymer ?
#
loop_
_entity_poly.entity_id
_entity_poly.type
_entity_poly.pdbx_seq_one_letter_code
_entity_poly.pdbx_strand_id
1 'polypeptide(L)'
;MLSIASYQALEAKGVEKSAVTRAQVTHGSKSWKAAGVDAHAIIEVVAVENPQEALLFELELHFGLRVKEALSFRPREAERGEGIAIKLGTKGGLGRFVPFMKDPVKQAKQRDVLERARAWADEHNNKGEMGYPRLTMEEARTKYYHVLRKYGINKKAMGVASHGLRHQFAADMFEDITGHRPPAEGEQSPAWFKQNRELVDHAYKKVSEALGHWRKDISTAYLSSVSMMSKLQQQRIEKLIEIVQNTPGVAPGLLELGVKRAWLTGRAALGIEMPHNERFVLTVGLEEGVKWDVLHGVHALLQKLLPGRVMVTPLLGGVQPDDGVEVFLC
;
A
#
# COMPACT_ATOMS: atom_id res chain seq x y z
N MET A 1 1.23 -12.16 25.43
CA MET A 1 2.56 -12.57 24.95
C MET A 1 2.90 -13.84 25.71
N LEU A 2 3.26 -14.94 25.04
CA LEU A 2 3.69 -16.17 25.72
C LEU A 2 5.01 -15.91 26.47
N SER A 3 5.23 -16.57 27.61
CA SER A 3 6.48 -16.42 28.38
C SER A 3 7.64 -17.10 27.65
N ILE A 4 8.89 -16.72 27.99
CA ILE A 4 10.11 -17.31 27.40
C ILE A 4 10.12 -18.83 27.60
N ALA A 5 9.67 -19.31 28.76
CA ALA A 5 9.53 -20.73 29.07
C ALA A 5 8.54 -21.46 28.15
N SER A 6 7.48 -20.78 27.68
CA SER A 6 6.51 -21.35 26.74
C SER A 6 7.09 -21.52 25.32
N TYR A 7 8.00 -20.65 24.89
CA TYR A 7 8.63 -20.77 23.57
C TYR A 7 9.65 -21.91 23.52
N GLN A 8 10.45 -22.08 24.59
CA GLN A 8 11.41 -23.18 24.71
C GLN A 8 10.73 -24.55 24.71
N ALA A 9 9.55 -24.67 25.34
CA ALA A 9 8.75 -25.89 25.34
C ALA A 9 8.15 -26.24 23.97
N LEU A 10 7.95 -25.25 23.08
CA LEU A 10 7.43 -25.44 21.73
C LEU A 10 8.53 -25.82 20.74
N GLU A 11 9.73 -25.22 20.85
CA GLU A 11 10.92 -25.62 20.09
C GLU A 11 11.32 -27.08 20.38
N ALA A 12 11.28 -27.50 21.65
CA ALA A 12 11.55 -28.89 22.05
C ALA A 12 10.55 -29.92 21.47
N LYS A 13 9.38 -29.46 21.00
CA LYS A 13 8.35 -30.27 20.33
C LYS A 13 8.37 -30.12 18.81
N GLY A 14 9.40 -29.48 18.25
CA GLY A 14 9.54 -29.28 16.79
C GLY A 14 8.57 -28.26 16.20
N VAL A 15 7.91 -27.44 17.03
CA VAL A 15 7.04 -26.37 16.55
C VAL A 15 7.88 -25.11 16.39
N GLU A 16 8.14 -24.73 15.13
CA GLU A 16 8.86 -23.50 14.85
C GLU A 16 8.15 -22.28 15.45
N LYS A 17 8.94 -21.33 15.97
CA LYS A 17 8.44 -20.06 16.53
C LYS A 17 7.59 -19.27 15.52
N SER A 18 7.86 -19.41 14.23
CA SER A 18 7.10 -18.86 13.10
C SER A 18 5.65 -19.39 13.04
N ALA A 19 5.40 -20.62 13.49
CA ALA A 19 4.09 -21.27 13.48
C ALA A 19 3.15 -20.76 14.61
N VAL A 20 3.72 -20.19 15.67
CA VAL A 20 2.99 -19.66 16.84
C VAL A 20 3.05 -18.13 16.96
N THR A 21 3.86 -17.46 16.14
CA THR A 21 3.86 -16.00 16.04
C THR A 21 3.01 -15.57 14.84
N ARG A 22 1.89 -14.89 15.12
CA ARG A 22 1.15 -14.17 14.07
C ARG A 22 2.01 -13.00 13.63
N ALA A 23 2.58 -13.05 12.42
CA ALA A 23 3.11 -11.87 11.76
C ALA A 23 1.97 -10.84 11.62
N GLN A 24 2.03 -9.76 12.42
CA GLN A 24 1.04 -8.69 12.38
C GLN A 24 1.40 -7.59 11.38
N VAL A 25 2.62 -7.62 10.84
CA VAL A 25 3.13 -6.62 9.88
C VAL A 25 2.92 -7.14 8.46
N THR A 26 2.32 -6.33 7.59
CA THR A 26 2.08 -6.74 6.19
C THR A 26 3.32 -6.46 5.32
N HIS A 27 3.65 -7.42 4.45
CA HIS A 27 4.56 -7.26 3.32
C HIS A 27 3.79 -6.62 2.15
N GLY A 28 4.07 -5.35 1.86
CA GLY A 28 3.36 -4.58 0.82
C GLY A 28 1.94 -4.14 1.20
N SER A 29 1.36 -3.24 0.42
CA SER A 29 -0.01 -2.78 0.66
C SER A 29 -1.04 -3.75 0.10
N LYS A 30 -2.17 -3.85 0.79
CA LYS A 30 -3.37 -4.59 0.32
C LYS A 30 -4.44 -3.64 -0.22
N SER A 31 -4.13 -2.34 -0.35
CA SER A 31 -5.04 -1.37 -0.96
C SER A 31 -5.25 -1.71 -2.44
N TRP A 32 -6.42 -1.37 -2.98
CA TRP A 32 -6.68 -1.60 -4.40
C TRP A 32 -5.82 -0.68 -5.26
N LYS A 33 -5.66 0.57 -4.84
CA LYS A 33 -4.74 1.53 -5.47
C LYS A 33 -3.32 0.95 -5.62
N ALA A 34 -2.75 0.36 -4.57
CA ALA A 34 -1.41 -0.24 -4.66
C ALA A 34 -1.36 -1.49 -5.56
N ALA A 35 -2.48 -2.17 -5.75
CA ALA A 35 -2.60 -3.27 -6.72
C ALA A 35 -2.83 -2.77 -8.16
N GLY A 36 -2.84 -1.45 -8.40
CA GLY A 36 -3.13 -0.85 -9.71
C GLY A 36 -4.61 -0.94 -10.11
N VAL A 37 -5.50 -1.19 -9.16
CA VAL A 37 -6.94 -1.34 -9.38
C VAL A 37 -7.66 -0.04 -9.01
N ASP A 38 -8.36 0.55 -9.98
CA ASP A 38 -9.22 1.71 -9.75
C ASP A 38 -10.54 1.28 -9.09
N ALA A 39 -10.65 1.51 -7.79
CA ALA A 39 -11.84 1.18 -7.02
C ALA A 39 -13.07 1.95 -7.49
N HIS A 40 -12.93 3.21 -7.93
CA HIS A 40 -14.07 4.02 -8.35
C HIS A 40 -14.68 3.48 -9.64
N ALA A 41 -13.84 3.18 -10.64
CA ALA A 41 -14.31 2.60 -11.89
C ALA A 41 -15.06 1.27 -11.68
N ILE A 42 -14.57 0.41 -10.78
CA ILE A 42 -15.26 -0.85 -10.46
C ILE A 42 -16.58 -0.58 -9.74
N ILE A 43 -16.60 0.34 -8.77
CA ILE A 43 -17.81 0.70 -8.02
C ILE A 43 -18.88 1.26 -8.96
N GLU A 44 -18.51 2.09 -9.94
CA GLU A 44 -19.43 2.61 -10.96
C GLU A 44 -20.04 1.50 -11.81
N VAL A 45 -19.23 0.52 -12.26
CA VAL A 45 -19.73 -0.66 -12.99
C VAL A 45 -20.68 -1.49 -12.13
N VAL A 46 -20.32 -1.74 -10.87
CA VAL A 46 -21.16 -2.49 -9.92
C VAL A 46 -22.47 -1.74 -9.67
N ALA A 47 -22.45 -0.41 -9.60
CA ALA A 47 -23.63 0.39 -9.28
C ALA A 47 -24.77 0.25 -10.32
N VAL A 48 -24.45 -0.10 -11.57
CA VAL A 48 -25.44 -0.28 -12.64
C VAL A 48 -26.45 -1.39 -12.32
N GLU A 49 -25.97 -2.54 -11.84
CA GLU A 49 -26.84 -3.70 -11.55
C GLU A 49 -26.97 -3.99 -10.05
N ASN A 50 -26.03 -3.50 -9.25
CA ASN A 50 -25.86 -3.78 -7.83
C ASN A 50 -25.61 -2.49 -7.01
N PRO A 51 -26.54 -1.51 -7.05
CA PRO A 51 -26.37 -0.19 -6.41
C PRO A 51 -26.17 -0.26 -4.89
N GLN A 52 -26.82 -1.22 -4.21
CA GLN A 52 -26.62 -1.43 -2.77
C GLN A 52 -25.19 -1.88 -2.47
N GLU A 53 -24.67 -2.85 -3.23
CA GLU A 53 -23.31 -3.35 -3.03
C GLU A 53 -22.25 -2.31 -3.38
N ALA A 54 -22.50 -1.46 -4.39
CA ALA A 54 -21.66 -0.30 -4.69
C ALA A 54 -21.57 0.66 -3.48
N LEU A 55 -22.70 1.00 -2.86
CA LEU A 55 -22.73 1.81 -1.64
C LEU A 55 -21.99 1.14 -0.47
N LEU A 56 -22.12 -0.18 -0.30
CA LEU A 56 -21.37 -0.93 0.71
C LEU A 56 -19.86 -0.86 0.46
N PHE A 57 -19.41 -0.95 -0.79
CA PHE A 57 -18.00 -0.80 -1.15
C PHE A 57 -17.49 0.62 -0.87
N GLU A 58 -18.28 1.65 -1.18
CA GLU A 58 -17.92 3.04 -0.88
C GLU A 58 -17.82 3.30 0.63
N LEU A 59 -18.70 2.70 1.43
CA LEU A 59 -18.58 2.77 2.90
C LEU A 59 -17.30 2.10 3.41
N GLU A 60 -16.86 1.01 2.79
CA GLU A 60 -15.56 0.39 3.09
C GLU A 60 -14.38 1.25 2.62
N LEU A 61 -14.49 1.89 1.46
CA LEU A 61 -13.44 2.71 0.86
C LEU A 61 -13.25 4.06 1.57
N HIS A 62 -14.33 4.75 1.91
CA HIS A 62 -14.29 6.12 2.41
C HIS A 62 -14.40 6.25 3.93
N PHE A 63 -14.85 5.20 4.62
CA PHE A 63 -14.91 5.17 6.09
C PHE A 63 -14.18 3.97 6.70
N GLY A 64 -13.56 3.15 5.87
CA GLY A 64 -12.86 1.97 6.33
C GLY A 64 -13.78 1.08 7.14
N LEU A 65 -15.03 0.84 6.72
CA LEU A 65 -15.91 -0.11 7.39
C LEU A 65 -15.43 -1.55 7.18
N ARG A 66 -15.83 -2.46 8.07
CA ARG A 66 -15.79 -3.91 7.79
C ARG A 66 -17.07 -4.26 7.08
N VAL A 67 -17.09 -5.31 6.26
CA VAL A 67 -18.33 -5.82 5.63
C VAL A 67 -19.50 -5.93 6.61
N LYS A 68 -19.27 -6.48 7.82
CA LYS A 68 -20.33 -6.57 8.85
C LYS A 68 -20.77 -5.20 9.38
N GLU A 69 -19.83 -4.26 9.53
CA GLU A 69 -20.15 -2.89 9.97
C GLU A 69 -20.91 -2.15 8.86
N ALA A 70 -20.53 -2.32 7.60
CA ALA A 70 -21.21 -1.74 6.44
C ALA A 70 -22.64 -2.30 6.30
N LEU A 71 -22.82 -3.63 6.39
CA LEU A 71 -24.14 -4.26 6.35
C LEU A 71 -25.03 -3.89 7.55
N SER A 72 -24.45 -3.60 8.72
CA SER A 72 -25.20 -3.14 9.89
C SER A 72 -25.25 -1.61 10.01
N PHE A 73 -24.73 -0.89 9.03
CA PHE A 73 -24.56 0.56 9.13
C PHE A 73 -25.92 1.24 9.06
N ARG A 74 -26.17 2.15 10.00
CA ARG A 74 -27.38 2.99 10.04
C ARG A 74 -26.97 4.45 9.86
N PRO A 75 -27.05 5.01 8.64
CA PRO A 75 -26.52 6.33 8.34
C PRO A 75 -27.02 7.43 9.28
N ARG A 76 -28.35 7.50 9.51
CA ARG A 76 -28.98 8.50 10.39
C ARG A 76 -28.49 8.43 11.85
N GLU A 77 -28.30 7.22 12.37
CA GLU A 77 -27.87 7.01 13.75
C GLU A 77 -26.37 7.24 13.93
N ALA A 78 -25.58 7.03 12.87
CA ALA A 78 -24.13 7.09 12.90
C ALA A 78 -23.58 8.49 12.62
N GLU A 79 -24.26 9.31 11.81
CA GLU A 79 -23.80 10.65 11.42
C GLU A 79 -23.61 11.57 12.64
N ARG A 80 -22.46 12.24 12.68
CA ARG A 80 -22.08 13.28 13.65
C ARG A 80 -21.49 14.46 12.87
N GLY A 81 -21.40 15.64 13.49
CA GLY A 81 -20.90 16.83 12.79
C GLY A 81 -19.53 16.65 12.12
N GLU A 82 -18.63 15.93 12.79
CA GLU A 82 -17.22 15.74 12.37
C GLU A 82 -16.95 14.38 11.72
N GLY A 83 -17.96 13.53 11.48
CA GLY A 83 -17.75 12.18 10.97
C GLY A 83 -18.86 11.19 11.36
N ILE A 84 -18.51 9.92 11.55
CA ILE A 84 -19.48 8.87 11.88
C ILE A 84 -19.09 8.03 13.10
N ALA A 85 -20.07 7.73 13.94
CA ALA A 85 -19.94 6.85 15.10
C ALA A 85 -20.42 5.43 14.75
N ILE A 86 -19.50 4.47 14.70
CA ILE A 86 -19.81 3.08 14.40
C ILE A 86 -20.02 2.32 15.70
N LYS A 87 -21.26 1.85 15.90
CA LYS A 87 -21.66 1.06 17.08
C LYS A 87 -22.09 -0.37 16.74
N LEU A 88 -22.63 -0.57 15.54
CA LEU A 88 -23.17 -1.85 15.09
C LEU A 88 -22.16 -2.61 14.23
N GLY A 89 -22.25 -3.95 14.27
CA GLY A 89 -21.40 -4.83 13.47
C GLY A 89 -19.92 -4.87 13.88
N THR A 90 -19.53 -4.13 14.92
CA THR A 90 -18.14 -4.05 15.39
C THR A 90 -17.67 -5.38 15.96
N LYS A 91 -16.38 -5.67 15.78
CA LYS A 91 -15.75 -6.86 16.34
C LYS A 91 -15.56 -6.64 17.85
N GLY A 92 -16.22 -7.45 18.67
CA GLY A 92 -16.13 -7.37 20.13
C GLY A 92 -16.99 -6.29 20.77
N GLY A 93 -17.91 -5.68 20.03
CA GLY A 93 -18.92 -4.74 20.57
C GLY A 93 -18.40 -3.34 20.92
N LEU A 94 -17.11 -3.07 20.74
CA LEU A 94 -16.53 -1.76 21.01
C LEU A 94 -16.81 -0.82 19.84
N GLY A 95 -17.48 0.30 20.13
CA GLY A 95 -17.71 1.35 19.15
C GLY A 95 -16.43 2.10 18.79
N ARG A 96 -16.44 2.76 17.62
CA ARG A 96 -15.34 3.62 17.15
C ARG A 96 -15.89 4.86 16.46
N PHE A 97 -15.09 5.91 16.40
CA PHE A 97 -15.38 7.11 15.62
C PHE A 97 -14.50 7.13 14.37
N VAL A 98 -15.09 7.44 13.22
CA VAL A 98 -14.38 7.65 11.96
C VAL A 98 -14.58 9.10 11.57
N PRO A 99 -13.55 9.95 11.62
CA PRO A 99 -13.68 11.35 11.25
C PRO A 99 -13.86 11.51 9.75
N PHE A 100 -14.42 12.65 9.35
CA PHE A 100 -14.23 13.13 7.99
C PHE A 100 -12.75 13.48 7.76
N MET A 101 -12.26 13.25 6.55
CA MET A 101 -10.92 13.63 6.12
C MET A 101 -10.80 15.16 6.10
N LYS A 102 -9.57 15.66 6.24
CA LYS A 102 -9.26 17.10 6.16
C LYS A 102 -9.19 17.58 4.73
N ASP A 103 -8.70 16.74 3.82
CA ASP A 103 -8.70 17.01 2.39
C ASP A 103 -10.14 17.29 1.90
N PRO A 104 -10.41 18.46 1.28
CA PRO A 104 -11.77 18.84 0.88
C PRO A 104 -12.41 17.88 -0.12
N VAL A 105 -11.62 17.26 -1.00
CA VAL A 105 -12.14 16.35 -2.03
C VAL A 105 -12.55 15.02 -1.39
N LYS A 106 -11.70 14.44 -0.54
CA LYS A 106 -12.02 13.23 0.23
C LYS A 106 -13.20 13.47 1.17
N GLN A 107 -13.26 14.64 1.82
CA GLN A 107 -14.39 15.02 2.67
C GLN A 107 -15.70 15.10 1.89
N ALA A 108 -15.70 15.77 0.73
CA ALA A 108 -16.89 15.89 -0.12
C ALA A 108 -17.40 14.50 -0.53
N LYS A 109 -16.50 13.58 -0.90
CA LYS A 109 -16.85 12.18 -1.19
C LYS A 109 -17.44 11.45 0.00
N GLN A 110 -16.88 11.62 1.20
CA GLN A 110 -17.47 11.02 2.41
C GLN A 110 -18.89 11.51 2.68
N ARG A 111 -19.15 12.82 2.49
CA ARG A 111 -20.48 13.40 2.68
C ARG A 111 -21.47 12.89 1.64
N ASP A 112 -21.08 12.86 0.37
CA ASP A 112 -21.88 12.32 -0.73
C ASP A 112 -22.26 10.84 -0.48
N VAL A 113 -21.28 10.00 -0.13
CA VAL A 113 -21.52 8.58 0.19
C VAL A 113 -22.50 8.43 1.36
N LEU A 114 -22.35 9.26 2.41
CA LEU A 114 -23.22 9.20 3.58
C LEU A 114 -24.66 9.63 3.24
N GLU A 115 -24.83 10.64 2.40
CA GLU A 115 -26.13 11.09 1.93
C GLU A 115 -26.83 10.03 1.07
N ARG A 116 -26.12 9.46 0.09
CA ARG A 116 -26.66 8.39 -0.76
C ARG A 116 -26.97 7.12 0.04
N ALA A 117 -26.11 6.75 0.98
CA ALA A 117 -26.37 5.64 1.90
C ALA A 117 -27.61 5.90 2.76
N ARG A 118 -27.81 7.12 3.27
CA ARG A 118 -29.00 7.50 4.03
C ARG A 118 -30.26 7.37 3.20
N ALA A 119 -30.28 7.96 2.01
CA ALA A 119 -31.42 7.87 1.09
C ALA A 119 -31.77 6.40 0.77
N TRP A 120 -30.75 5.60 0.45
CA TRP A 120 -30.92 4.16 0.19
C TRP A 120 -31.53 3.42 1.38
N ALA A 121 -30.96 3.62 2.57
CA ALA A 121 -31.39 2.93 3.78
C ALA A 121 -32.82 3.29 4.18
N ASP A 122 -33.20 4.57 4.05
CA ASP A 122 -34.56 5.05 4.36
C ASP A 122 -35.60 4.46 3.40
N GLU A 123 -35.27 4.34 2.12
CA GLU A 123 -36.18 3.81 1.10
C GLU A 123 -36.32 2.28 1.19
N HIS A 124 -35.23 1.57 1.45
CA HIS A 124 -35.17 0.11 1.25
C HIS A 124 -35.24 -0.70 2.55
N ASN A 125 -35.06 -0.09 3.72
CA ASN A 125 -34.99 -0.82 4.99
C ASN A 125 -35.63 -0.05 6.14
N ASN A 126 -36.76 -0.54 6.66
CA ASN A 126 -37.49 0.10 7.77
C ASN A 126 -36.66 0.29 9.06
N LYS A 127 -35.53 -0.42 9.22
CA LYS A 127 -34.60 -0.22 10.34
C LYS A 127 -33.57 0.88 10.09
N GLY A 128 -33.57 1.50 8.90
CA GLY A 128 -32.56 2.43 8.43
C GLY A 128 -31.18 1.80 8.27
N GLU A 129 -31.09 0.49 8.08
CA GLU A 129 -29.83 -0.25 7.92
C GLU A 129 -29.47 -0.45 6.44
N MET A 130 -28.18 -0.38 6.11
CA MET A 130 -27.64 -0.67 4.79
C MET A 130 -27.69 -2.15 4.39
N GLY A 131 -27.99 -3.04 5.34
CA GLY A 131 -28.14 -4.47 5.10
C GLY A 131 -29.44 -4.80 4.38
N TYR A 132 -29.59 -6.07 3.99
CA TYR A 132 -30.79 -6.53 3.30
C TYR A 132 -31.92 -6.82 4.29
N PRO A 133 -33.14 -6.32 4.05
CA PRO A 133 -34.29 -6.68 4.86
C PRO A 133 -34.51 -8.19 4.85
N ARG A 134 -34.87 -8.74 6.02
CA ARG A 134 -35.23 -10.16 6.22
C ARG A 134 -34.11 -11.19 5.98
N LEU A 135 -32.89 -10.75 5.67
CA LEU A 135 -31.75 -11.66 5.65
C LEU A 135 -31.05 -11.69 7.00
N THR A 136 -30.60 -12.87 7.40
CA THR A 136 -29.63 -13.02 8.47
C THR A 136 -28.29 -12.41 8.05
N MET A 137 -27.42 -12.15 9.02
CA MET A 137 -26.09 -11.60 8.74
C MET A 137 -25.24 -12.54 7.86
N GLU A 138 -25.42 -13.85 7.97
CA GLU A 138 -24.68 -14.83 7.17
C GLU A 138 -25.15 -14.85 5.71
N GLU A 139 -26.47 -14.81 5.49
CA GLU A 139 -27.06 -14.69 4.15
C GLU A 139 -26.68 -13.36 3.49
N ALA A 140 -26.74 -12.26 4.25
CA ALA A 140 -26.34 -10.94 3.78
C ALA A 140 -24.88 -10.92 3.30
N ARG A 141 -23.97 -11.51 4.09
CA ARG A 141 -22.56 -11.67 3.69
C ARG A 141 -22.42 -12.56 2.47
N THR A 142 -23.20 -13.64 2.38
CA THR A 142 -23.16 -14.56 1.25
C THR A 142 -23.58 -13.88 -0.04
N LYS A 143 -24.67 -13.09 -0.01
CA LYS A 143 -25.12 -12.25 -1.13
C LYS A 143 -24.04 -11.24 -1.53
N TYR A 144 -23.49 -10.50 -0.57
CA TYR A 144 -22.42 -9.53 -0.80
C TYR A 144 -21.19 -10.18 -1.49
N TYR A 145 -20.72 -11.33 -1.00
CA TYR A 145 -19.59 -12.04 -1.63
C TYR A 145 -19.94 -12.70 -2.96
N HIS A 146 -21.20 -13.01 -3.22
CA HIS A 146 -21.63 -13.47 -4.54
C HIS A 146 -21.48 -12.36 -5.59
N VAL A 147 -21.84 -11.12 -5.24
CA VAL A 147 -21.64 -9.95 -6.11
C VAL A 147 -20.15 -9.73 -6.39
N LEU A 148 -19.28 -9.76 -5.37
CA LEU A 148 -17.82 -9.68 -5.57
C LEU A 148 -17.31 -10.75 -6.55
N ARG A 149 -17.80 -12.00 -6.45
CA ARG A 149 -17.42 -13.08 -7.37
C ARG A 149 -17.91 -12.82 -8.80
N LYS A 150 -19.13 -12.30 -8.98
CA LYS A 150 -19.71 -11.97 -10.29
C LYS A 150 -18.83 -10.98 -11.06
N TYR A 151 -18.30 -9.97 -10.38
CA TYR A 151 -17.41 -8.96 -10.98
C TYR A 151 -15.92 -9.35 -10.95
N GLY A 152 -15.59 -10.61 -10.63
CA GLY A 152 -14.20 -11.06 -10.60
C GLY A 152 -13.34 -10.45 -9.47
N ILE A 153 -13.95 -9.80 -8.49
CA ILE A 153 -13.25 -9.14 -7.37
C ILE A 153 -12.79 -10.21 -6.37
N ASN A 154 -11.65 -10.84 -6.69
CA ASN A 154 -11.00 -11.82 -5.84
C ASN A 154 -9.50 -11.91 -6.16
N LYS A 155 -8.74 -12.48 -5.22
CA LYS A 155 -7.28 -12.58 -5.31
C LYS A 155 -6.80 -13.31 -6.57
N LYS A 156 -7.54 -14.30 -7.07
CA LYS A 156 -7.12 -15.10 -8.23
C LYS A 156 -7.31 -14.36 -9.54
N ALA A 157 -8.41 -13.63 -9.70
CA ALA A 157 -8.75 -12.96 -10.95
C ALA A 157 -8.23 -11.52 -11.03
N MET A 158 -8.35 -10.75 -9.94
CA MET A 158 -8.05 -9.31 -9.93
C MET A 158 -6.95 -8.94 -8.92
N GLY A 159 -6.37 -9.92 -8.21
CA GLY A 159 -5.34 -9.66 -7.21
C GLY A 159 -5.83 -9.01 -5.91
N VAL A 160 -7.09 -8.56 -5.85
CA VAL A 160 -7.67 -7.81 -4.72
C VAL A 160 -8.75 -8.59 -3.97
N ALA A 161 -9.07 -8.13 -2.77
CA ALA A 161 -10.23 -8.58 -1.99
C ALA A 161 -10.97 -7.37 -1.44
N SER A 162 -12.27 -7.48 -1.09
CA SER A 162 -13.02 -6.30 -0.62
C SER A 162 -12.42 -5.66 0.64
N HIS A 163 -11.81 -6.47 1.52
CA HIS A 163 -11.08 -5.95 2.67
C HIS A 163 -9.94 -4.99 2.29
N GLY A 164 -9.42 -5.06 1.07
CA GLY A 164 -8.46 -4.12 0.51
C GLY A 164 -8.98 -2.68 0.40
N LEU A 165 -10.29 -2.46 0.28
CA LEU A 165 -10.89 -1.11 0.33
C LEU A 165 -10.66 -0.46 1.70
N ARG A 166 -10.76 -1.24 2.78
CA ARG A 166 -10.40 -0.79 4.13
C ARG A 166 -8.91 -0.48 4.27
N HIS A 167 -8.03 -1.22 3.58
CA HIS A 167 -6.61 -0.87 3.53
C HIS A 167 -6.37 0.45 2.78
N GLN A 168 -7.14 0.68 1.70
CA GLN A 168 -7.09 1.93 0.97
C GLN A 168 -7.52 3.11 1.83
N PHE A 169 -8.65 3.01 2.55
CA PHE A 169 -9.05 4.01 3.54
C PHE A 169 -7.91 4.33 4.54
N ALA A 170 -7.27 3.29 5.08
CA ALA A 170 -6.19 3.46 6.06
C ALA A 170 -4.99 4.23 5.47
N ALA A 171 -4.64 3.91 4.22
CA ALA A 171 -3.56 4.59 3.50
C ALA A 171 -3.94 6.02 3.13
N ASP A 172 -5.18 6.26 2.70
CA ASP A 172 -5.70 7.58 2.35
C ASP A 172 -5.80 8.50 3.57
N MET A 173 -6.13 7.96 4.74
CA MET A 173 -6.12 8.69 6.01
C MET A 173 -4.71 8.99 6.49
N PHE A 174 -3.78 8.05 6.32
CA PHE A 174 -2.37 8.29 6.64
C PHE A 174 -1.82 9.44 5.78
N GLU A 175 -2.14 9.43 4.49
CA GLU A 175 -1.79 10.51 3.56
C GLU A 175 -2.47 11.83 3.91
N ASP A 176 -3.74 11.81 4.29
CA ASP A 176 -4.48 13.03 4.72
C ASP A 176 -3.82 13.72 5.93
N ILE A 177 -3.16 12.94 6.80
CA ILE A 177 -2.46 13.47 7.98
C ILE A 177 -1.02 13.86 7.66
N THR A 178 -0.31 13.06 6.86
CA THR A 178 1.15 13.17 6.68
C THR A 178 1.58 13.85 5.39
N GLY A 179 0.68 13.97 4.40
CA GLY A 179 0.98 14.39 3.03
C GLY A 179 1.61 13.30 2.16
N HIS A 180 1.89 12.11 2.71
CA HIS A 180 2.59 11.04 2.00
C HIS A 180 1.88 9.69 2.15
N ARG A 181 2.05 8.81 1.15
CA ARG A 181 1.57 7.42 1.23
C ARG A 181 2.30 6.64 2.32
N PRO A 182 1.65 5.64 2.93
CA PRO A 182 2.24 4.89 4.03
C PRO A 182 3.40 4.00 3.60
N PRO A 183 4.24 3.52 4.54
CA PRO A 183 5.37 2.64 4.27
C PRO A 183 5.04 1.39 3.45
N ALA A 184 3.85 0.82 3.61
CA ALA A 184 3.39 -0.35 2.85
C ALA A 184 3.33 -0.13 1.33
N GLU A 185 3.20 1.11 0.88
CA GLU A 185 3.11 1.46 -0.55
C GLU A 185 4.46 1.90 -1.12
N GLY A 186 5.47 2.08 -0.27
CA GLY A 186 6.86 2.21 -0.69
C GLY A 186 7.17 3.45 -1.52
N GLU A 187 6.30 4.46 -1.56
CA GLU A 187 6.50 5.67 -2.37
C GLU A 187 7.46 6.68 -1.74
N GLN A 188 7.63 6.65 -0.41
CA GLN A 188 8.46 7.60 0.33
C GLN A 188 9.68 6.91 0.97
N SER A 189 10.81 7.63 1.05
CA SER A 189 12.05 7.07 1.62
C SER A 189 11.94 6.80 3.14
N PRO A 190 12.59 5.74 3.67
CA PRO A 190 12.62 5.50 5.11
C PRO A 190 13.30 6.60 5.93
N ALA A 191 14.21 7.36 5.32
CA ALA A 191 14.82 8.52 5.95
C ALA A 191 13.74 9.57 6.33
N TRP A 192 12.81 9.87 5.43
CA TRP A 192 11.72 10.81 5.70
C TRP A 192 10.85 10.34 6.87
N PHE A 193 10.45 9.06 6.90
CA PHE A 193 9.63 8.53 8.00
C PHE A 193 10.36 8.54 9.35
N LYS A 194 11.69 8.33 9.35
CA LYS A 194 12.51 8.41 10.57
C LYS A 194 12.64 9.84 11.07
N GLN A 195 12.86 10.80 10.17
CA GLN A 195 12.95 12.23 10.50
C GLN A 195 11.61 12.77 11.01
N ASN A 196 10.49 12.30 10.46
CA ASN A 196 9.14 12.76 10.82
C ASN A 196 8.42 11.81 11.80
N ARG A 197 9.17 11.14 12.69
CA ARG A 197 8.63 10.06 13.55
C ARG A 197 7.39 10.47 14.33
N GLU A 198 7.33 11.68 14.89
CA GLU A 198 6.19 12.13 15.70
C GLU A 198 4.90 12.25 14.87
N LEU A 199 4.99 12.86 13.69
CA LEU A 199 3.89 12.97 12.74
C LEU A 199 3.44 11.59 12.26
N VAL A 200 4.38 10.72 11.95
CA VAL A 200 4.12 9.33 11.55
C VAL A 200 3.39 8.60 12.67
N ASP A 201 3.91 8.60 13.89
CA ASP A 201 3.28 7.95 15.06
C ASP A 201 1.87 8.51 15.33
N HIS A 202 1.67 9.82 15.16
CA HIS A 202 0.36 10.46 15.24
C HIS A 202 -0.60 9.90 14.18
N ALA A 203 -0.17 9.79 12.93
CA ALA A 203 -0.96 9.21 11.86
C ALA A 203 -1.30 7.73 12.12
N TYR A 204 -0.31 6.91 12.55
CA TYR A 204 -0.55 5.51 12.94
C TYR A 204 -1.59 5.39 14.05
N LYS A 205 -1.53 6.28 15.06
CA LYS A 205 -2.52 6.33 16.15
C LYS A 205 -3.91 6.70 15.62
N LYS A 206 -4.03 7.74 14.81
CA LYS A 206 -5.32 8.19 14.26
C LYS A 206 -5.96 7.16 13.34
N VAL A 207 -5.17 6.52 12.48
CA VAL A 207 -5.63 5.39 11.66
C VAL A 207 -6.07 4.22 12.54
N SER A 208 -5.33 3.92 13.61
CA SER A 208 -5.70 2.85 14.55
C SER A 208 -7.05 3.14 15.21
N GLU A 209 -7.21 4.34 15.78
CA GLU A 209 -8.45 4.82 16.40
C GLU A 209 -9.61 4.71 15.40
N ALA A 210 -9.42 5.29 14.21
CA ALA A 210 -10.39 5.26 13.14
C ALA A 210 -10.78 3.82 12.81
N LEU A 211 -9.84 2.87 12.67
CA LEU A 211 -10.12 1.46 12.36
C LEU A 211 -10.66 0.63 13.55
N GLY A 212 -10.89 1.24 14.72
CA GLY A 212 -11.43 0.57 15.91
C GLY A 212 -10.39 -0.28 16.63
N HIS A 213 -9.15 0.19 16.59
CA HIS A 213 -8.01 -0.41 17.26
C HIS A 213 -7.49 0.60 18.29
N TRP A 214 -7.43 0.19 19.56
CA TRP A 214 -6.94 1.05 20.65
C TRP A 214 -5.41 1.01 20.82
N ARG A 215 -4.69 0.36 19.89
CA ARG A 215 -3.23 0.17 19.93
C ARG A 215 -2.61 0.48 18.57
N LYS A 216 -1.66 1.43 18.53
CA LYS A 216 -0.99 1.88 17.30
C LYS A 216 -0.35 0.76 16.49
N ASP A 217 0.14 -0.30 17.17
CA ASP A 217 0.83 -1.42 16.53
C ASP A 217 -0.06 -2.16 15.52
N ILE A 218 -1.38 -2.07 15.65
CA ILE A 218 -2.30 -2.73 14.73
C ILE A 218 -2.35 -2.02 13.37
N SER A 219 -2.07 -0.72 13.32
CA SER A 219 -1.94 0.02 12.06
C SER A 219 -0.79 -0.51 11.20
N THR A 220 0.22 -1.19 11.77
CA THR A 220 1.29 -1.84 10.99
C THR A 220 0.78 -2.99 10.11
N ALA A 221 -0.36 -3.59 10.47
CA ALA A 221 -1.03 -4.57 9.60
C ALA A 221 -1.60 -3.92 8.34
N TYR A 222 -1.89 -2.61 8.37
CA TYR A 222 -2.47 -1.88 7.25
C TYR A 222 -1.42 -1.03 6.50
N LEU A 223 -0.46 -0.47 7.22
CA LEU A 223 0.50 0.53 6.74
C LEU A 223 1.96 0.03 6.73
N SER A 224 2.21 -1.22 7.14
CA SER A 224 3.54 -1.81 7.39
C SER A 224 4.30 -1.12 8.54
N SER A 225 5.58 -1.40 8.72
CA SER A 225 6.45 -0.72 9.69
C SER A 225 7.68 -0.12 9.03
N VAL A 226 8.16 1.02 9.54
CA VAL A 226 9.31 1.73 8.96
C VAL A 226 10.60 0.88 8.99
N SER A 227 10.77 0.05 10.01
CA SER A 227 11.92 -0.86 10.13
C SER A 227 11.88 -1.98 9.09
N MET A 228 10.70 -2.54 8.82
CA MET A 228 10.52 -3.58 7.82
C MET A 228 10.63 -3.02 6.40
N MET A 229 10.12 -1.82 6.17
CA MET A 229 10.34 -1.09 4.93
C MET A 229 11.83 -0.81 4.71
N SER A 230 12.59 -0.40 5.73
CA SER A 230 14.05 -0.22 5.59
C SER A 230 14.75 -1.51 5.16
N LYS A 231 14.32 -2.68 5.65
CA LYS A 231 14.84 -3.98 5.22
C LYS A 231 14.47 -4.32 3.77
N LEU A 232 13.20 -4.15 3.39
CA LEU A 232 12.74 -4.41 2.02
C LEU A 232 13.40 -3.45 1.02
N GLN A 233 13.58 -2.19 1.41
CA GLN A 233 14.31 -1.18 0.63
C GLN A 233 15.75 -1.65 0.37
N GLN A 234 16.45 -2.06 1.43
CA GLN A 234 17.82 -2.55 1.32
C GLN A 234 17.91 -3.79 0.42
N GLN A 235 17.01 -4.76 0.60
CA GLN A 235 16.93 -5.95 -0.27
C GLN A 235 16.66 -5.61 -1.74
N ARG A 236 15.85 -4.57 -2.02
CA ARG A 236 15.58 -4.13 -3.40
C ARG A 236 16.81 -3.48 -4.03
N ILE A 237 17.51 -2.63 -3.29
CA ILE A 237 18.76 -2.00 -3.73
C ILE A 237 19.80 -3.09 -4.01
N GLU A 238 20.02 -4.00 -3.07
CA GLU A 238 20.94 -5.14 -3.21
C GLU A 238 20.62 -5.97 -4.45
N LYS A 239 19.34 -6.30 -4.68
CA LYS A 239 18.92 -7.04 -5.88
C LYS A 239 19.22 -6.29 -7.18
N LEU A 240 19.05 -4.96 -7.23
CA LEU A 240 19.37 -4.17 -8.41
C LEU A 240 20.88 -4.08 -8.65
N ILE A 241 21.67 -3.94 -7.58
CA ILE A 241 23.13 -4.01 -7.64
C ILE A 241 23.56 -5.38 -8.18
N GLU A 242 23.03 -6.48 -7.63
CA GLU A 242 23.30 -7.83 -8.11
C GLU A 242 22.94 -8.02 -9.59
N ILE A 243 21.83 -7.44 -10.06
CA ILE A 243 21.47 -7.50 -11.49
C ILE A 243 22.56 -6.84 -12.34
N VAL A 244 23.04 -5.65 -11.97
CA VAL A 244 24.05 -4.94 -12.76
C VAL A 244 25.41 -5.65 -12.68
N GLN A 245 25.79 -6.15 -11.51
CA GLN A 245 27.09 -6.80 -11.28
C GLN A 245 27.18 -8.21 -11.87
N ASN A 246 26.13 -9.02 -11.69
CA ASN A 246 26.16 -10.43 -12.04
C ASN A 246 25.65 -10.71 -13.46
N THR A 247 25.14 -9.71 -14.19
CA THR A 247 24.82 -9.89 -15.60
C THR A 247 26.11 -9.99 -16.41
N PRO A 248 26.39 -11.15 -17.05
CA PRO A 248 27.65 -11.35 -17.75
C PRO A 248 27.87 -10.31 -18.85
N GLY A 249 29.06 -9.70 -18.86
CA GLY A 249 29.45 -8.71 -19.85
C GLY A 249 29.11 -7.27 -19.50
N VAL A 250 28.29 -7.00 -18.47
CA VAL A 250 27.95 -5.63 -18.08
C VAL A 250 29.14 -4.94 -17.43
N ALA A 251 29.67 -5.47 -16.33
CA ALA A 251 30.83 -4.88 -15.65
C ALA A 251 32.09 -4.75 -16.56
N PRO A 252 32.57 -5.81 -17.24
CA PRO A 252 33.74 -5.70 -18.10
C PRO A 252 33.49 -4.78 -19.31
N GLY A 253 32.30 -4.81 -19.91
CA GLY A 253 31.97 -3.93 -21.03
C GLY A 253 31.91 -2.45 -20.64
N LEU A 254 31.42 -2.13 -19.44
CA LEU A 254 31.45 -0.77 -18.91
C LEU A 254 32.88 -0.29 -18.69
N LEU A 255 33.74 -1.14 -18.13
CA LEU A 255 35.16 -0.84 -17.92
C LEU A 255 35.92 -0.64 -19.25
N GLU A 256 35.67 -1.49 -20.26
CA GLU A 256 36.25 -1.37 -21.61
C GLU A 256 35.84 -0.05 -22.29
N LEU A 257 34.63 0.43 -22.02
CA LEU A 257 34.13 1.71 -22.51
C LEU A 257 34.65 2.91 -21.70
N GLY A 258 35.49 2.68 -20.67
CA GLY A 258 36.10 3.72 -19.85
C GLY A 258 35.24 4.19 -18.66
N VAL A 259 34.14 3.52 -18.36
CA VAL A 259 33.32 3.82 -17.18
C VAL A 259 33.95 3.18 -15.94
N LYS A 260 34.58 3.99 -15.09
CA LYS A 260 35.23 3.52 -13.85
C LYS A 260 34.27 3.36 -12.68
N ARG A 261 33.19 4.15 -12.65
CA ARG A 261 32.22 4.17 -11.54
C ARG A 261 30.81 4.34 -12.08
N ALA A 262 29.86 3.66 -11.46
CA ALA A 262 28.45 3.75 -11.77
C ALA A 262 27.62 3.71 -10.49
N TRP A 263 26.46 4.36 -10.51
CA TRP A 263 25.55 4.46 -9.39
C TRP A 263 24.13 4.17 -9.83
N LEU A 264 23.37 3.44 -9.02
CA LEU A 264 21.92 3.55 -9.07
C LEU A 264 21.53 4.95 -8.58
N THR A 265 20.58 5.59 -9.25
CA THR A 265 20.06 6.91 -8.88
C THR A 265 18.53 6.96 -8.93
N GLY A 266 17.93 7.97 -8.31
CA GLY A 266 16.47 8.13 -8.26
C GLY A 266 15.77 7.03 -7.45
N ARG A 267 14.58 6.59 -7.89
CA ARG A 267 13.77 5.58 -7.17
C ARG A 267 14.53 4.28 -6.87
N ALA A 268 15.40 3.86 -7.80
CA ALA A 268 16.22 2.66 -7.66
C ALA A 268 17.21 2.75 -6.48
N ALA A 269 17.90 3.89 -6.35
CA ALA A 269 18.83 4.15 -5.25
C ALA A 269 18.11 4.29 -3.90
N LEU A 270 16.87 4.77 -3.95
CA LEU A 270 16.00 4.85 -2.79
C LEU A 270 15.30 3.53 -2.47
N GLY A 271 15.55 2.43 -3.20
CA GLY A 271 14.89 1.12 -2.98
C GLY A 271 13.35 1.18 -2.98
N ILE A 272 12.81 2.19 -3.65
CA ILE A 272 11.38 2.39 -3.88
C ILE A 272 10.94 1.33 -4.89
N GLU A 273 9.74 0.77 -4.70
CA GLU A 273 9.21 -0.20 -5.66
C GLU A 273 9.03 0.45 -7.03
N MET A 274 9.54 -0.21 -8.06
CA MET A 274 9.42 0.23 -9.44
C MET A 274 8.40 -0.68 -10.15
N PRO A 275 7.38 -0.12 -10.81
CA PRO A 275 6.51 -0.86 -11.71
C PRO A 275 7.30 -1.65 -12.77
N HIS A 276 6.72 -2.74 -13.26
CA HIS A 276 7.37 -3.64 -14.22
C HIS A 276 7.86 -2.98 -15.53
N ASN A 277 7.28 -1.83 -15.89
CA ASN A 277 7.60 -1.05 -17.09
C ASN A 277 8.53 0.14 -16.83
N GLU A 278 8.86 0.43 -15.56
CA GLU A 278 9.78 1.51 -15.21
C GLU A 278 11.23 1.01 -15.24
N ARG A 279 12.11 1.79 -15.86
CA ARG A 279 13.54 1.48 -15.96
C ARG A 279 14.27 2.10 -14.77
N PHE A 280 15.15 1.35 -14.13
CA PHE A 280 16.04 1.97 -13.15
C PHE A 280 17.08 2.84 -13.84
N VAL A 281 17.47 3.91 -13.16
CA VAL A 281 18.50 4.82 -13.66
C VAL A 281 19.86 4.34 -13.17
N LEU A 282 20.74 4.06 -14.11
CA LEU A 282 22.17 3.85 -13.87
C LEU A 282 22.91 5.10 -14.31
N THR A 283 23.40 5.86 -13.35
CA THR A 283 24.25 7.02 -13.59
C THR A 283 25.69 6.57 -13.73
N VAL A 284 26.36 6.92 -14.83
CA VAL A 284 27.75 6.52 -15.11
C VAL A 284 28.67 7.72 -15.00
N GLY A 285 29.78 7.56 -14.29
CA GLY A 285 30.81 8.60 -14.15
C GLY A 285 31.65 8.67 -15.42
N LEU A 286 31.68 9.84 -16.04
CA LEU A 286 32.51 10.10 -17.22
C LEU A 286 33.56 11.15 -16.84
N GLU A 287 34.80 10.95 -17.30
CA GLU A 287 35.88 11.93 -17.13
C GLU A 287 35.56 13.23 -17.90
N GLU A 288 36.15 14.36 -17.46
CA GLU A 288 36.01 15.64 -18.15
C GLU A 288 36.54 15.53 -19.59
N GLY A 289 35.74 15.97 -20.57
CA GLY A 289 36.09 15.90 -22.00
C GLY A 289 35.68 14.60 -22.72
N VAL A 290 34.95 13.69 -22.06
CA VAL A 290 34.45 12.46 -22.66
C VAL A 290 33.45 12.73 -23.80
N LYS A 291 33.67 12.04 -24.94
CA LYS A 291 32.88 12.15 -26.17
C LYS A 291 31.53 11.43 -26.02
N TRP A 292 30.48 11.98 -26.63
CA TRP A 292 29.15 11.36 -26.76
C TRP A 292 29.19 9.88 -27.21
N ASP A 293 30.22 9.49 -27.95
CA ASP A 293 30.47 8.12 -28.40
C ASP A 293 30.53 7.09 -27.26
N VAL A 294 31.11 7.45 -26.11
CA VAL A 294 31.19 6.56 -24.94
C VAL A 294 29.80 6.31 -24.37
N LEU A 295 28.99 7.37 -24.21
CA LEU A 295 27.63 7.24 -23.70
C LEU A 295 26.74 6.42 -24.65
N HIS A 296 26.91 6.58 -25.96
CA HIS A 296 26.24 5.74 -26.95
C HIS A 296 26.67 4.26 -26.84
N GLY A 297 27.96 4.00 -26.66
CA GLY A 297 28.48 2.65 -26.44
C GLY A 297 27.90 1.99 -25.18
N VAL A 298 27.86 2.74 -24.07
CA VAL A 298 27.27 2.28 -22.81
C VAL A 298 25.79 2.00 -22.97
N HIS A 299 25.06 2.89 -23.66
CA HIS A 299 23.65 2.69 -23.93
C HIS A 299 23.42 1.42 -24.78
N ALA A 300 24.18 1.22 -25.85
CA ALA A 300 24.07 0.06 -26.72
C ALA A 300 24.38 -1.26 -25.98
N LEU A 301 25.44 -1.27 -25.16
CA LEU A 301 25.81 -2.41 -24.32
C LEU A 301 24.66 -2.79 -23.37
N LEU A 302 24.13 -1.80 -22.65
CA LEU A 302 23.10 -2.02 -21.65
C LEU A 302 21.73 -2.35 -22.27
N GLN A 303 21.41 -1.83 -23.45
CA GLN A 303 20.24 -2.28 -24.20
C GLN A 303 20.37 -3.74 -24.63
N LYS A 304 21.58 -4.20 -24.98
CA LYS A 304 21.82 -5.59 -25.37
C LYS A 304 21.73 -6.54 -24.18
N LEU A 305 22.33 -6.17 -23.04
CA LEU A 305 22.49 -7.06 -21.89
C LEU A 305 21.37 -6.95 -20.85
N LEU A 306 20.72 -5.78 -20.75
CA LEU A 306 19.61 -5.47 -19.84
C LEU A 306 18.46 -4.78 -20.59
N PRO A 307 17.90 -5.40 -21.65
CA PRO A 307 16.94 -4.77 -22.54
C PRO A 307 15.71 -4.26 -21.80
N GLY A 308 15.38 -2.98 -22.01
CA GLY A 308 14.18 -2.36 -21.45
C GLY A 308 14.14 -2.26 -19.92
N ARG A 309 15.24 -2.54 -19.20
CA ARG A 309 15.31 -2.50 -17.74
C ARG A 309 16.07 -1.31 -17.17
N VAL A 310 17.02 -0.77 -17.93
CA VAL A 310 17.94 0.27 -17.47
C VAL A 310 17.87 1.51 -18.36
N MET A 311 17.96 2.68 -17.73
CA MET A 311 18.18 3.96 -18.38
C MET A 311 19.52 4.51 -17.93
N VAL A 312 20.34 4.96 -18.88
CA VAL A 312 21.70 5.45 -18.60
C VAL A 312 21.68 6.97 -18.55
N THR A 313 22.28 7.55 -17.52
CA THR A 313 22.49 9.01 -17.42
C THR A 313 23.97 9.30 -17.17
N PRO A 314 24.60 10.28 -17.85
CA PRO A 314 25.97 10.65 -17.54
C PRO A 314 26.03 11.53 -16.28
N LEU A 315 27.04 11.31 -15.44
CA LEU A 315 27.47 12.28 -14.42
C LEU A 315 28.61 13.12 -15.03
N LEU A 316 28.34 14.40 -15.30
CA LEU A 316 29.32 15.34 -15.87
C LEU A 316 30.00 16.13 -14.76
N GLY A 317 31.32 16.00 -14.62
CA GLY A 317 32.13 16.86 -13.74
C GLY A 317 31.90 16.71 -12.23
N GLY A 318 31.21 15.64 -11.78
CA GLY A 318 30.92 15.38 -10.37
C GLY A 318 31.60 14.12 -9.82
N VAL A 319 31.82 14.05 -8.50
CA VAL A 319 32.49 12.92 -7.83
C VAL A 319 31.52 11.76 -7.52
N GLN A 320 30.28 12.07 -7.18
CA GLN A 320 29.18 11.13 -6.87
C GLN A 320 27.84 11.88 -6.92
N PRO A 321 26.72 11.26 -7.33
CA PRO A 321 25.40 11.88 -7.20
C PRO A 321 24.89 11.87 -5.75
N ASP A 322 24.19 12.93 -5.32
CA ASP A 322 23.75 13.15 -3.93
C ASP A 322 22.92 11.98 -3.36
N ASP A 323 22.06 11.37 -4.18
CA ASP A 323 21.23 10.20 -3.83
C ASP A 323 21.74 8.90 -4.46
N GLY A 324 23.02 8.84 -4.86
CA GLY A 324 23.59 7.72 -5.60
C GLY A 324 24.04 6.54 -4.74
N VAL A 325 23.54 5.33 -5.03
CA VAL A 325 24.08 4.08 -4.47
C VAL A 325 25.06 3.48 -5.47
N GLU A 326 26.33 3.37 -5.08
CA GLU A 326 27.39 2.87 -5.97
C GLU A 326 27.21 1.38 -6.31
N VAL A 327 27.44 1.06 -7.58
CA VAL A 327 27.51 -0.30 -8.11
C VAL A 327 28.96 -0.62 -8.39
N PHE A 328 29.52 -1.61 -7.72
CA PHE A 328 30.91 -2.00 -7.96
C PHE A 328 31.03 -2.71 -9.31
N LEU A 329 31.93 -2.23 -10.17
CA LEU A 329 32.28 -2.84 -11.44
C LEU A 329 33.54 -3.70 -11.18
N CYS A 330 33.33 -4.96 -10.81
CA CYS A 330 34.40 -5.91 -10.51
C CYS A 330 34.82 -6.71 -11.73
#